data_AF-A0A7C2JWD8-F1
#
_entry.id   AF-A0A7C2JWD8-F1
#
_cell.length_a   1.000
_cell.length_b   1.000
_cell.length_c   1.000
_cell.angle_alpha   90.00
_cell.angle_beta   90.00
_cell.angle_gamma   90.00
#
_symmetry.space_group_name_H-M   'P 1'
#
loop_
_entity.id
_entity.type
_entity.pdbx_description
1 polymer ?
#
loop_
_entity_poly.entity_id
_entity_poly.type
_entity_poly.pdbx_seq_one_letter_code
_entity_poly.pdbx_strand_id
1 'polypeptide(L)'
;MRRRGASLIEMVTVIALLGSLLTMTATTMHRVIRTEAVARHVNVRLMALHRAATLFRQDVHAATAVTIADGGRRLTCTFADQAHAEYMVDATALERTRSSTDSQPLREAFRLHDAKVRFHSQERSGHTVYTMQLDVPATGVLSESTTEPSLIPIPVDAVARRTVVEHSRWSLR
;
A
#
# COMPACT_ATOMS: atom_id res chain seq x y z
N MET A 1 -76.30 0.18 -12.17
CA MET A 1 -74.99 0.84 -12.40
C MET A 1 -74.14 0.74 -11.14
N ARG A 2 -73.27 -0.28 -11.05
CA ARG A 2 -72.38 -0.50 -9.89
C ARG A 2 -71.07 0.27 -10.13
N ARG A 3 -70.82 1.32 -9.35
CA ARG A 3 -69.64 2.20 -9.52
C ARG A 3 -68.35 1.48 -9.12
N ARG A 4 -67.33 1.71 -9.95
CA ARG A 4 -65.96 1.15 -9.92
C ARG A 4 -65.15 1.75 -8.76
N GLY A 5 -65.18 1.13 -7.59
CA GLY A 5 -64.29 1.47 -6.46
C GLY A 5 -62.96 0.70 -6.46
N ALA A 6 -62.91 -0.45 -7.14
CA ALA A 6 -61.73 -1.33 -7.16
C ALA A 6 -60.52 -0.72 -7.89
N SER A 7 -60.75 0.09 -8.94
CA SER A 7 -59.69 0.62 -9.81
C SER A 7 -58.78 1.67 -9.13
N LEU A 8 -59.28 2.45 -8.18
CA LEU A 8 -58.45 3.48 -7.51
C LEU A 8 -57.49 2.84 -6.49
N ILE A 9 -57.99 1.90 -5.68
CA ILE A 9 -57.17 1.16 -4.72
C ILE A 9 -56.10 0.34 -5.45
N GLU A 10 -56.46 -0.28 -6.58
CA GLU A 10 -55.53 -1.03 -7.43
C GLU A 10 -54.40 -0.12 -7.97
N MET A 11 -54.74 1.06 -8.51
CA MET A 11 -53.74 2.01 -9.00
C MET A 11 -52.83 2.54 -7.88
N VAL A 12 -53.37 2.87 -6.71
CA VAL A 12 -52.56 3.30 -5.56
C VAL A 12 -51.62 2.18 -5.11
N THR A 13 -52.07 0.93 -5.12
CA THR A 13 -51.25 -0.23 -4.76
C THR A 13 -50.11 -0.43 -5.77
N VAL A 14 -50.39 -0.32 -7.07
CA VAL A 14 -49.36 -0.40 -8.12
C VAL A 14 -48.33 0.72 -7.98
N ILE A 15 -48.77 1.96 -7.73
CA ILE A 15 -47.86 3.09 -7.54
C ILE A 15 -46.98 2.88 -6.30
N ALA A 16 -47.56 2.40 -5.19
CA ALA A 16 -46.81 2.10 -3.97
C ALA A 16 -45.76 1.00 -4.19
N LEU A 17 -46.14 -0.07 -4.89
CA LEU A 17 -45.22 -1.16 -5.24
C LEU A 17 -44.09 -0.67 -6.15
N LEU A 18 -44.41 0.11 -7.19
CA LEU A 18 -43.40 0.71 -8.07
C LEU A 18 -42.44 1.63 -7.30
N GLY A 19 -42.97 2.46 -6.39
CA GLY A 19 -42.15 3.32 -5.54
C GLY A 19 -41.19 2.53 -4.63
N SER A 20 -41.67 1.42 -4.05
CA SER A 20 -40.84 0.55 -3.21
C SER A 20 -39.70 -0.10 -4.02
N LEU A 21 -40.00 -0.57 -5.23
CA LEU A 21 -39.01 -1.15 -6.14
C LEU A 21 -37.95 -0.13 -6.53
N LEU A 22 -38.36 1.08 -6.92
CA LEU A 22 -37.44 2.16 -7.27
C LEU A 22 -36.51 2.53 -6.11
N THR A 23 -37.05 2.58 -4.89
CA THR A 23 -36.25 2.86 -3.68
C THR A 23 -35.23 1.74 -3.41
N MET A 24 -35.63 0.48 -3.58
CA MET A 24 -34.75 -0.66 -3.39
C MET A 24 -33.63 -0.69 -4.45
N THR A 25 -33.95 -0.38 -5.71
CA THR A 25 -32.96 -0.27 -6.79
C THR A 25 -31.98 0.87 -6.55
N ALA A 26 -32.48 2.05 -6.16
CA ALA A 26 -31.64 3.22 -5.90
C ALA A 26 -30.65 2.98 -4.75
N THR A 27 -31.13 2.40 -3.64
CA THR A 27 -30.27 2.08 -2.49
C THR A 27 -29.24 1.01 -2.81
N THR A 28 -29.62 -0.01 -3.59
CA THR A 28 -28.70 -1.05 -4.05
C THR A 28 -27.62 -0.49 -4.96
N MET A 29 -28.00 0.34 -5.94
CA MET A 29 -27.05 0.95 -6.86
C MET A 29 -26.08 1.90 -6.13
N HIS A 30 -26.56 2.66 -5.15
CA HIS A 30 -25.71 3.51 -4.33
C HIS A 30 -24.67 2.68 -3.54
N ARG A 31 -25.07 1.52 -3.00
CA ARG A 31 -24.14 0.60 -2.33
C ARG A 31 -23.10 0.05 -3.30
N VAL A 32 -23.52 -0.40 -4.49
CA VAL A 32 -22.60 -0.94 -5.51
C VAL A 32 -21.56 0.10 -5.91
N ILE A 33 -21.98 1.33 -6.24
CA ILE A 33 -21.06 2.42 -6.62
C ILE A 33 -20.05 2.70 -5.50
N ARG A 34 -20.52 2.74 -4.25
CA ARG A 34 -19.63 2.95 -3.10
C ARG A 34 -18.62 1.81 -2.96
N THR A 35 -19.05 0.56 -3.12
CA THR A 35 -18.15 -0.60 -3.04
C THR A 35 -17.14 -0.63 -4.17
N GLU A 36 -17.52 -0.26 -5.39
CA GLU A 36 -16.61 -0.17 -6.53
C GLU A 36 -15.54 0.91 -6.33
N ALA A 37 -15.93 2.06 -5.81
CA ALA A 37 -14.99 3.14 -5.50
C ALA A 37 -13.93 2.67 -4.49
N VAL A 38 -14.37 2.03 -3.40
CA VAL A 38 -13.46 1.46 -2.38
C VAL A 38 -12.56 0.39 -2.99
N ALA A 39 -13.10 -0.56 -3.76
CA ALA A 39 -12.33 -1.62 -4.40
C ALA A 39 -11.27 -1.06 -5.37
N ARG A 40 -11.61 -0.01 -6.12
CA ARG A 40 -10.66 0.66 -7.03
C ARG A 40 -9.50 1.29 -6.27
N HIS A 41 -9.77 1.99 -5.17
CA HIS A 41 -8.72 2.58 -4.34
C HIS A 41 -7.80 1.52 -3.72
N VAL A 42 -8.36 0.41 -3.23
CA VAL A 42 -7.60 -0.72 -2.71
C VAL A 42 -6.71 -1.34 -3.79
N ASN A 43 -7.25 -1.54 -5.00
CA ASN A 43 -6.50 -2.14 -6.10
C ASN A 43 -5.29 -1.27 -6.51
N VAL A 44 -5.51 0.04 -6.71
CA VAL A 44 -4.41 0.98 -7.03
C VAL A 44 -3.31 0.94 -5.98
N ARG A 45 -3.68 0.86 -4.69
CA ARG A 45 -2.71 0.72 -3.58
C ARG A 45 -1.93 -0.59 -3.65
N LEU A 46 -2.60 -1.72 -3.85
CA LEU A 46 -1.96 -3.02 -3.96
C LEU A 46 -0.99 -3.08 -5.15
N MET A 47 -1.35 -2.49 -6.28
CA MET A 47 -0.47 -2.39 -7.45
C MET A 47 0.77 -1.55 -7.15
N ALA A 48 0.62 -0.40 -6.48
CA ALA A 48 1.75 0.44 -6.10
C ALA A 48 2.71 -0.29 -5.15
N LEU A 49 2.16 -1.00 -4.14
CA LEU A 49 2.94 -1.80 -3.21
C LEU A 49 3.65 -2.96 -3.90
N HIS A 50 2.97 -3.68 -4.78
CA HIS A 50 3.55 -4.80 -5.52
C HIS A 50 4.72 -4.35 -6.41
N ARG A 51 4.57 -3.20 -7.08
CA ARG A 51 5.64 -2.59 -7.86
C ARG A 51 6.82 -2.17 -6.98
N ALA A 52 6.57 -1.50 -5.87
CA ALA A 52 7.60 -1.11 -4.91
C ALA A 52 8.38 -2.33 -4.38
N ALA A 53 7.67 -3.38 -3.96
CA ALA A 53 8.25 -4.62 -3.47
C ALA A 53 9.08 -5.35 -4.54
N THR A 54 8.65 -5.29 -5.80
CA THR A 54 9.39 -5.89 -6.92
C THR A 54 10.67 -5.12 -7.20
N LEU A 55 10.60 -3.80 -7.30
CA LEU A 55 11.78 -2.95 -7.51
C LEU A 55 12.76 -3.06 -6.35
N PHE A 56 12.27 -3.06 -5.10
CA PHE A 56 13.09 -3.24 -3.90
C PHE A 56 13.89 -4.54 -3.96
N ARG A 57 13.24 -5.67 -4.25
CA ARG A 57 13.92 -6.96 -4.39
C ARG A 57 14.96 -6.94 -5.51
N GLN A 58 14.62 -6.37 -6.67
CA GLN A 58 15.54 -6.27 -7.80
C GLN A 58 16.77 -5.43 -7.46
N ASP A 59 16.57 -4.27 -6.84
CA ASP A 59 17.65 -3.35 -6.49
C ASP A 59 18.54 -3.96 -5.40
N VAL A 60 17.99 -4.55 -4.33
CA VAL A 60 18.80 -5.21 -3.30
C VAL A 60 19.56 -6.42 -3.85
N HIS A 61 18.96 -7.19 -4.77
CA HIS A 61 19.66 -8.32 -5.38
C HIS A 61 20.79 -7.89 -6.33
N ALA A 62 20.62 -6.77 -7.04
CA ALA A 62 21.63 -6.24 -7.95
C ALA A 62 22.72 -5.41 -7.25
N ALA A 63 22.45 -4.96 -6.02
CA ALA A 63 23.37 -4.12 -5.26
C ALA A 63 24.63 -4.87 -4.84
N THR A 64 25.77 -4.21 -4.96
CA THR A 64 27.06 -4.64 -4.40
C THR A 64 27.21 -4.21 -2.94
N ALA A 65 26.54 -3.13 -2.56
CA ALA A 65 26.43 -2.68 -1.17
C ALA A 65 25.05 -2.10 -0.92
N VAL A 66 24.52 -2.34 0.28
CA VAL A 66 23.26 -1.73 0.73
C VAL A 66 23.51 -1.14 2.10
N THR A 67 23.01 0.07 2.31
CA THR A 67 23.14 0.80 3.58
C THR A 67 21.77 1.27 4.03
N ILE A 68 21.50 1.14 5.33
CA ILE A 68 20.28 1.67 5.96
C ILE A 68 20.69 2.84 6.84
N ALA A 69 19.98 3.96 6.70
CA ALA A 69 20.18 5.18 7.46
C ALA A 69 18.86 5.68 8.06
N ASP A 70 18.94 6.76 8.84
CA ASP A 70 17.80 7.47 9.42
C ASP A 70 16.85 6.56 10.21
N GLY A 71 17.41 5.61 10.97
CA GLY A 71 16.63 4.67 11.78
C GLY A 71 15.74 3.73 10.97
N GLY A 72 16.14 3.39 9.74
CA GLY A 72 15.35 2.52 8.85
C GLY A 72 14.41 3.28 7.92
N ARG A 73 14.51 4.61 7.82
CA ARG A 73 13.70 5.43 6.91
C ARG A 73 14.36 5.70 5.57
N ARG A 74 15.66 5.43 5.45
CA ARG A 74 16.40 5.56 4.20
C ARG A 74 17.18 4.29 3.93
N LEU A 75 17.14 3.82 2.69
CA LEU A 75 17.94 2.70 2.21
C LEU A 75 18.62 3.10 0.90
N THR A 76 19.93 2.91 0.83
CA THR A 76 20.73 3.22 -0.35
C THR A 76 21.39 1.95 -0.84
N CYS A 77 21.08 1.58 -2.08
CA CYS A 77 21.71 0.51 -2.83
C CYS A 77 22.78 1.11 -3.74
N THR A 78 24.00 0.58 -3.67
CA THR A 78 25.10 0.89 -4.59
C THR A 78 25.29 -0.29 -5.54
N PHE A 79 25.43 -0.01 -6.82
CA PHE A 79 25.61 -1.02 -7.86
C PHE A 79 27.07 -1.07 -8.35
N ALA A 80 27.41 -2.09 -9.15
CA ALA A 80 28.77 -2.30 -9.65
C ALA A 80 29.27 -1.19 -10.59
N ASP A 81 28.35 -0.52 -11.29
CA ASP A 81 28.59 0.59 -12.22
C ASP A 81 28.62 1.97 -11.54
N GLN A 82 28.70 2.00 -10.20
CA GLN A 82 28.60 3.21 -9.36
C GLN A 82 27.24 3.92 -9.43
N ALA A 83 26.25 3.36 -10.13
CA ALA A 83 24.87 3.81 -10.00
C ALA A 83 24.38 3.57 -8.57
N HIS A 84 23.38 4.35 -8.14
CA HIS A 84 22.73 4.13 -6.85
C HIS A 84 21.21 4.24 -6.96
N ALA A 85 20.53 3.44 -6.15
CA ALA A 85 19.10 3.56 -5.90
C ALA A 85 18.89 3.95 -4.45
N GLU A 86 18.22 5.07 -4.23
CA GLU A 86 17.87 5.56 -2.91
C GLU A 86 16.37 5.40 -2.68
N TYR A 87 16.02 4.77 -1.57
CA TYR A 87 14.67 4.66 -1.06
C TYR A 87 14.54 5.57 0.16
N MET A 88 13.55 6.45 0.15
CA MET A 88 13.26 7.37 1.24
C MET A 88 11.80 7.24 1.68
N VAL A 89 11.60 7.00 2.97
CA VAL A 89 10.27 6.95 3.58
C VAL A 89 9.86 8.34 4.05
N ASP A 90 8.94 8.93 3.30
CA ASP A 90 8.19 10.12 3.70
C ASP A 90 6.92 9.74 4.47
N ALA A 91 6.22 10.72 5.05
CA ALA A 91 5.04 10.51 5.88
C ALA A 91 3.92 9.72 5.18
N THR A 92 3.77 9.87 3.87
CA THR A 92 2.66 9.25 3.10
C THR A 92 3.11 8.46 1.87
N ALA A 93 4.42 8.39 1.62
CA ALA A 93 4.95 7.81 0.40
C ALA A 93 6.31 7.17 0.62
N LEU A 94 6.57 6.11 -0.13
CA LEU A 94 7.90 5.62 -0.38
C LEU A 94 8.39 6.24 -1.69
N GLU A 95 9.44 7.04 -1.62
CA GLU A 95 10.09 7.58 -2.80
C GLU A 95 11.32 6.74 -3.15
N ARG A 96 11.52 6.52 -4.45
CA ARG A 96 12.69 5.85 -4.99
C ARG A 96 13.33 6.77 -6.02
N THR A 97 14.61 7.06 -5.85
CA THR A 97 15.42 7.78 -6.83
C THR A 97 16.51 6.86 -7.33
N ARG A 98 16.54 6.60 -8.64
CA ARG A 98 17.64 5.87 -9.28
C ARG A 98 18.46 6.84 -10.09
N SER A 99 19.72 7.00 -9.73
CA SER A 99 20.69 7.78 -10.47
C SER A 99 21.63 6.83 -11.21
N SER A 100 22.02 7.24 -12.42
CA SER A 100 23.09 6.63 -13.19
C SER A 100 24.03 7.73 -13.64
N THR A 101 25.30 7.40 -13.84
CA THR A 101 26.36 8.35 -14.20
C THR A 101 26.07 9.11 -15.49
N ASP A 102 25.28 8.53 -16.39
CA ASP A 102 25.04 9.03 -17.75
C ASP A 102 23.58 9.44 -18.02
N SER A 103 22.71 9.42 -17.01
CA SER A 103 21.28 9.74 -17.21
C SER A 103 20.67 10.54 -16.07
N GLN A 104 19.61 11.30 -16.41
CA GLN A 104 18.84 12.02 -15.42
C GLN A 104 18.27 11.05 -14.38
N PRO A 105 18.29 11.42 -13.09
CA PRO A 105 17.78 10.57 -12.03
C PRO A 105 16.30 10.30 -12.24
N LEU A 106 15.93 9.02 -12.28
CA LEU A 106 14.55 8.58 -12.35
C LEU A 106 13.96 8.59 -10.94
N ARG A 107 12.95 9.43 -10.72
CA ARG A 107 12.22 9.50 -9.45
C ARG A 107 10.86 8.83 -9.58
N GLU A 108 10.58 7.89 -8.69
CA GLU A 108 9.32 7.18 -8.58
C GLU A 108 8.75 7.39 -7.17
N ALA A 109 7.45 7.64 -7.07
CA ALA A 109 6.76 7.80 -5.80
C ALA A 109 5.65 6.76 -5.66
N PHE A 110 5.71 5.96 -4.60
CA PHE A 110 4.70 4.98 -4.23
C PHE A 110 3.87 5.55 -3.09
N ARG A 111 2.64 5.98 -3.38
CA ARG A 111 1.73 6.52 -2.35
C ARG A 111 1.20 5.41 -1.48
N LEU A 112 1.50 5.49 -0.20
CA LEU A 112 1.16 4.49 0.82
C LEU A 112 0.32 5.19 1.88
N HIS A 113 -0.95 5.48 1.55
CA HIS A 113 -1.87 6.11 2.50
C HIS A 113 -1.96 5.28 3.78
N ASP A 114 -1.66 5.93 4.90
CA ASP A 114 -1.69 5.42 6.28
C ASP A 114 -0.76 4.23 6.58
N ALA A 115 0.13 3.83 5.67
CA ALA A 115 1.11 2.77 5.97
C ALA A 115 2.43 3.37 6.44
N LYS A 116 3.03 2.76 7.45
CA LYS A 116 4.41 3.09 7.85
C LYS A 116 5.35 2.09 7.18
N VAL A 117 6.42 2.59 6.57
CA VAL A 117 7.47 1.76 5.99
C VAL A 117 8.72 1.87 6.84
N ARG A 118 9.37 0.74 7.09
CA ARG A 118 10.70 0.71 7.70
C ARG A 118 11.57 -0.34 7.05
N PHE A 119 12.83 -0.01 6.88
CA PHE A 119 13.86 -0.95 6.43
C PHE A 119 14.59 -1.54 7.63
N HIS A 120 14.83 -2.84 7.58
CA HIS A 120 15.69 -3.52 8.53
C HIS A 120 16.63 -4.47 7.79
N SER A 121 17.80 -4.70 8.40
CA SER A 121 18.74 -5.72 7.95
C SER A 121 18.88 -6.78 9.04
N GLN A 122 18.82 -8.05 8.65
CA GLN A 122 19.07 -9.17 9.54
C GLN A 122 20.07 -10.11 8.87
N GLU A 123 21.12 -10.49 9.60
CA GLU A 123 22.02 -11.53 9.14
C GLU A 123 21.39 -12.91 9.40
N ARG A 124 21.30 -13.73 8.35
CA ARG A 124 20.73 -15.07 8.38
C ARG A 124 21.60 -16.02 7.57
N SER A 125 22.19 -17.00 8.24
CA SER A 125 23.01 -18.06 7.61
C SER A 125 24.15 -17.53 6.72
N GLY A 126 24.83 -16.46 7.14
CA GLY A 126 25.93 -15.85 6.38
C GLY A 126 25.50 -14.95 5.22
N HIS A 127 24.21 -14.64 5.12
CA HIS A 127 23.66 -13.66 4.17
C HIS A 127 22.95 -12.54 4.92
N THR A 128 23.08 -11.31 4.43
CA THR A 128 22.27 -10.19 4.92
C THR A 128 20.95 -10.16 4.17
N VAL A 129 19.86 -10.32 4.92
CA VAL A 129 18.50 -10.13 4.45
C VAL A 129 18.10 -8.71 4.77
N TYR A 130 17.73 -7.96 3.74
CA TYR A 130 17.12 -6.64 3.87
C TYR A 130 15.62 -6.80 3.72
N THR A 131 14.87 -6.28 4.66
CA THR A 131 13.43 -6.37 4.66
C THR A 131 12.85 -4.97 4.67
N MET A 132 11.90 -4.76 3.78
CA MET A 132 11.00 -3.62 3.82
C MET A 132 9.74 -4.06 4.58
N GLN A 133 9.62 -3.61 5.83
CA GLN A 133 8.44 -3.84 6.65
C GLN A 133 7.40 -2.76 6.36
N LEU A 134 6.20 -3.19 5.96
CA LEU A 134 5.04 -2.33 5.85
C LEU A 134 4.09 -2.57 7.02
N ASP A 135 3.87 -1.55 7.83
CA ASP A 135 2.84 -1.56 8.87
C ASP A 135 1.59 -0.92 8.28
N VAL A 136 0.61 -1.76 7.92
CA VAL A 136 -0.67 -1.31 7.36
C VAL A 136 -1.72 -1.31 8.47
N PRO A 137 -2.47 -0.20 8.69
CA PRO A 137 -3.56 -0.20 9.65
C PRO A 137 -4.62 -1.17 9.16
N ALA A 138 -5.05 -2.09 10.03
CA ALA A 138 -6.14 -3.01 9.78
C ALA A 138 -7.44 -2.24 9.51
N THR A 139 -7.61 -1.75 8.29
CA THR A 139 -8.77 -0.95 7.89
C THR A 139 -9.53 -1.74 6.84
N GLY A 140 -10.57 -2.48 7.27
CA GLY A 140 -11.45 -3.13 6.30
C GLY A 140 -12.25 -4.37 6.70
N VAL A 141 -12.38 -4.72 7.99
CA VAL A 141 -13.54 -5.53 8.41
C VAL A 141 -14.37 -4.65 9.32
N LEU A 142 -15.63 -4.45 8.94
CA LEU A 142 -16.67 -3.73 9.66
C LEU A 142 -16.56 -3.98 11.18
N SER A 143 -16.02 -3.02 11.92
CA SER A 143 -16.13 -2.98 13.37
C SER A 143 -16.06 -1.53 13.81
N GLU A 144 -17.25 -0.96 14.02
CA GLU A 144 -17.45 0.09 15.01
C GLU A 144 -17.06 -0.48 16.37
N SER A 145 -15.77 -0.47 16.68
CA SER A 145 -15.29 -0.53 18.05
C SER A 145 -14.02 0.28 18.11
N THR A 146 -14.07 1.32 18.93
CA THR A 146 -12.98 2.21 19.30
C THR A 146 -11.89 1.40 20.00
N THR A 147 -11.01 0.79 19.22
CA THR A 147 -9.72 0.26 19.68
C THR A 147 -8.71 0.59 18.59
N GLU A 148 -7.58 1.14 18.98
CA GLU A 148 -6.43 1.49 18.15
C GLU A 148 -6.23 0.52 16.97
N PRO A 149 -6.10 1.00 15.71
CA PRO A 149 -5.97 0.12 14.56
C PRO A 149 -4.70 -0.72 14.69
N SER A 150 -4.86 -2.03 14.85
CA SER A 150 -3.74 -2.96 14.87
C SER A 150 -3.02 -2.90 13.52
N LEU A 151 -1.72 -2.62 13.56
CA LEU A 151 -0.86 -2.60 12.39
C LEU A 151 -0.44 -4.04 12.09
N ILE A 152 -0.72 -4.52 10.87
CA ILE A 152 -0.25 -5.83 10.43
C ILE A 152 1.07 -5.62 9.67
N PRO A 153 2.21 -6.15 10.17
CA PRO A 153 3.48 -6.05 9.48
C PRO A 153 3.48 -7.00 8.28
N ILE A 154 3.75 -6.46 7.10
CA ILE A 154 3.94 -7.23 5.86
C ILE A 154 5.43 -7.13 5.52
N PRO A 155 6.23 -8.19 5.79
CA PRO A 155 7.64 -8.20 5.43
C PRO A 155 7.80 -8.45 3.92
N VAL A 156 8.62 -7.62 3.27
CA VAL A 156 9.14 -7.88 1.93
C VAL A 156 10.63 -8.13 2.04
N ASP A 157 11.04 -9.39 1.95
CA ASP A 157 12.44 -9.81 2.11
C ASP A 157 13.19 -9.78 0.77
N ALA A 158 14.44 -9.31 0.83
CA ALA A 158 15.40 -9.35 -0.26
C ALA A 158 16.78 -9.73 0.28
N VAL A 159 17.53 -10.54 -0.47
CA VAL A 159 18.83 -11.08 -0.01
C VAL A 159 19.96 -10.51 -0.86
N ALA A 160 20.93 -9.85 -0.24
CA ALA A 160 22.10 -9.35 -0.95
C ALA A 160 23.22 -10.41 -1.02
N ARG A 161 23.92 -10.50 -2.15
CA ARG A 161 25.10 -11.36 -2.33
C ARG A 161 26.38 -10.62 -1.91
N ARG A 162 26.67 -10.53 -0.59
CA ARG A 162 27.90 -9.96 0.05
C ARG A 162 28.02 -8.41 -0.13
N THR A 163 28.43 -7.56 0.80
CA THR A 163 28.96 -7.59 2.18
C THR A 163 28.42 -6.32 2.87
N VAL A 164 27.96 -6.40 4.12
CA VAL A 164 27.59 -5.20 4.90
C VAL A 164 28.85 -4.56 5.44
N VAL A 165 29.12 -3.31 5.08
CA VAL A 165 29.98 -2.43 5.88
C VAL A 165 29.11 -1.85 6.97
N GLU A 166 29.09 -2.51 8.13
CA GLU A 166 28.35 -2.04 9.29
C GLU A 166 29.17 -0.88 9.90
N HIS A 167 28.80 0.36 9.58
CA HIS A 167 29.28 1.52 10.35
C HIS A 167 28.59 1.50 11.71
N SER A 168 29.08 0.62 12.58
CA SER A 168 28.87 0.67 14.02
C SER A 168 29.36 2.03 14.51
N ARG A 169 28.44 2.98 14.66
CA ARG A 169 28.70 4.22 15.39
C ARG A 169 28.86 3.84 16.86
N TRP A 170 30.12 3.74 17.25
CA TRP A 170 30.57 3.98 18.61
C TRP A 170 29.95 5.30 19.10
N SER A 171 29.01 5.22 20.04
CA SER A 171 28.69 6.34 20.92
C SER A 171 29.28 6.04 22.28
N LEU A 172 30.55 6.42 22.45
CA LEU A 172 31.14 6.70 23.75
C LEU A 172 30.95 8.18 24.02
N ARG A 173 30.03 8.52 24.92
CA ARG A 173 30.15 9.49 26.03
C ARG A 173 28.77 9.93 26.51
#